data_AF-A0A4R3MF50-F1
#
_entry.id   AF-A0A4R3MF50-F1
#
_cell.length_a   1.000
_cell.length_b   1.000
_cell.length_c   1.000
_cell.angle_alpha   90.00
_cell.angle_beta   90.00
_cell.angle_gamma   90.00
#
_symmetry.space_group_name_H-M   'P 1'
#
loop_
_entity.id
_entity.type
_entity.pdbx_description
1 polymer ?
#
loop_
_entity_poly.entity_id
_entity_poly.type
_entity_poly.pdbx_seq_one_letter_code
_entity_poly.pdbx_strand_id
1 'polypeptide(L)'
;MPKFRRLAATILAGLVAAHTGGAVADEPESAPTPRRWSWLEGTVWYVPTANLLAIMTSADNPAVIPLRDQTVYVIDGYRDGYFWGVSRVQFAAPGAPRRVAPDDDDPTCNRLVGSVTPEGTLNLSFAAMDDTDRERVTGVGTMRRRGGAWAMELQMTTGDTVQVTHWAYMRACPSDGGCPLPAIRATARAFVDVCRRSNRQ
;
A
#
# COMPACT_ATOMS: atom_id res chain seq x y z
N MET A 1 -86.97 -30.27 47.97
CA MET A 1 -86.76 -29.09 47.10
C MET A 1 -85.99 -28.03 47.91
N PRO A 2 -85.10 -27.25 47.30
CA PRO A 2 -83.64 -27.37 47.39
C PRO A 2 -82.97 -26.64 48.58
N LYS A 3 -81.84 -27.20 49.01
CA LYS A 3 -80.74 -26.54 49.76
C LYS A 3 -79.96 -25.65 48.78
N PHE A 4 -79.34 -24.55 49.22
CA PHE A 4 -77.96 -24.23 48.83
C PHE A 4 -77.29 -23.25 49.82
N ARG A 5 -76.13 -23.68 50.30
CA ARG A 5 -75.19 -22.99 51.20
C ARG A 5 -74.20 -22.14 50.39
N ARG A 6 -73.62 -21.15 51.07
CA ARG A 6 -72.51 -20.27 50.68
C ARG A 6 -71.16 -21.00 50.51
N LEU A 7 -70.19 -20.25 49.95
CA LEU A 7 -68.69 -20.36 49.92
C LEU A 7 -68.16 -20.62 48.51
N ALA A 8 -67.05 -20.05 48.03
CA ALA A 8 -66.07 -19.08 48.55
C ALA A 8 -65.33 -18.46 47.35
N ALA A 9 -64.71 -17.30 47.57
CA ALA A 9 -63.86 -16.62 46.60
C ALA A 9 -62.54 -17.37 46.37
N THR A 10 -62.10 -17.45 45.11
CA THR A 10 -60.78 -17.95 44.72
C THR A 10 -59.97 -16.81 44.11
N ILE A 11 -58.86 -16.46 44.74
CA ILE A 11 -57.86 -15.49 44.26
C ILE A 11 -56.93 -16.24 43.30
N LEU A 12 -56.84 -15.79 42.05
CA LEU A 12 -55.94 -16.34 41.05
C LEU A 12 -54.59 -15.60 41.12
N ALA A 13 -53.52 -16.30 41.47
CA ALA A 13 -52.15 -15.80 41.38
C ALA A 13 -51.65 -15.96 39.93
N GLY A 14 -51.38 -14.84 39.25
CA GLY A 14 -50.76 -14.83 37.93
C GLY A 14 -49.23 -14.96 38.04
N LEU A 15 -48.67 -16.01 37.46
CA LEU A 15 -47.23 -16.19 37.28
C LEU A 15 -46.72 -15.24 36.18
N VAL A 16 -45.80 -14.35 36.51
CA VAL A 16 -45.02 -13.58 35.52
C VAL A 16 -43.76 -14.39 35.18
N ALA A 17 -43.66 -14.90 33.96
CA ALA A 17 -42.45 -15.54 33.45
C ALA A 17 -41.48 -14.47 32.94
N ALA A 18 -40.49 -14.10 33.76
CA ALA A 18 -39.38 -13.26 33.35
C ALA A 18 -38.51 -14.02 32.33
N HIS A 19 -38.55 -13.61 31.08
CA HIS A 19 -37.61 -14.08 30.06
C HIS A 19 -36.28 -13.35 30.30
N THR A 20 -35.31 -14.04 30.87
CA THR A 20 -33.92 -13.59 30.88
C THR A 20 -33.39 -13.67 29.45
N GLY A 21 -33.61 -12.61 28.68
CA GLY A 21 -32.86 -12.37 27.45
C GLY A 21 -31.41 -12.20 27.84
N GLY A 22 -30.60 -13.24 27.64
CA GLY A 22 -29.16 -13.14 27.73
C GLY A 22 -28.69 -12.16 26.66
N ALA A 23 -28.22 -10.99 27.10
CA ALA A 23 -27.44 -10.12 26.24
C ALA A 23 -26.19 -10.91 25.83
N VAL A 24 -26.15 -11.34 24.57
CA VAL A 24 -24.89 -11.73 23.94
C VAL A 24 -24.08 -10.44 23.91
N ALA A 25 -23.15 -10.30 24.84
CA ALA A 25 -22.17 -9.24 24.75
C ALA A 25 -21.39 -9.51 23.45
N ASP A 26 -21.52 -8.62 22.47
CA ASP A 26 -20.57 -8.56 21.36
C ASP A 26 -19.18 -8.38 22.00
N GLU A 27 -18.33 -9.41 21.92
CA GLU A 27 -16.92 -9.23 22.25
C GLU A 27 -16.37 -8.11 21.37
N PRO A 28 -15.64 -7.13 21.93
CA PRO A 28 -15.06 -6.07 21.13
C PRO A 28 -14.14 -6.71 20.09
N GLU A 29 -14.43 -6.46 18.81
CA GLU A 29 -13.55 -6.85 17.70
C GLU A 29 -12.14 -6.38 18.05
N SER A 30 -11.20 -7.33 18.16
CA SER A 30 -9.82 -7.03 18.54
C SER A 30 -9.26 -5.96 17.60
N ALA A 31 -8.70 -4.88 18.16
CA ALA A 31 -8.14 -3.79 17.37
C ALA A 31 -7.18 -4.34 16.29
N PRO A 32 -7.21 -3.80 15.06
CA PRO A 32 -6.29 -4.22 14.03
C PRO A 32 -4.86 -4.15 14.55
N THR A 33 -4.06 -5.18 14.25
CA THR A 33 -2.64 -5.20 14.60
C THR A 33 -1.79 -5.03 13.35
N PRO A 34 -0.53 -4.58 13.46
CA PRO A 34 0.35 -4.48 12.28
C PRO A 34 0.54 -5.83 11.59
N ARG A 35 0.39 -6.96 12.30
CA ARG A 35 0.53 -8.31 11.72
C ARG A 35 -0.38 -8.55 10.50
N ARG A 36 -1.50 -7.83 10.36
CA ARG A 36 -2.38 -7.95 9.17
C ARG A 36 -1.68 -7.62 7.84
N TRP A 37 -0.55 -6.91 7.89
CA TRP A 37 0.24 -6.53 6.71
C TRP A 37 1.49 -7.40 6.52
N SER A 38 1.66 -8.47 7.31
CA SER A 38 2.84 -9.34 7.19
C SER A 38 2.99 -10.00 5.82
N TRP A 39 1.89 -10.13 5.07
CA TRP A 39 1.88 -10.64 3.71
C TRP A 39 2.56 -9.71 2.70
N LEU A 40 2.95 -8.48 3.08
CA LEU A 40 3.77 -7.61 2.23
C LEU A 40 5.15 -8.21 1.95
N GLU A 41 5.69 -9.02 2.85
CA GLU A 41 6.95 -9.72 2.62
C GLU A 41 6.90 -10.60 1.36
N GLY A 42 7.93 -10.51 0.53
CA GLY A 42 8.05 -11.26 -0.72
C GLY A 42 7.22 -10.70 -1.89
N THR A 43 6.55 -9.55 -1.72
CA THR A 43 5.72 -8.98 -2.78
C THR A 43 6.50 -8.04 -3.70
N VAL A 44 6.08 -7.99 -4.97
CA VAL A 44 6.59 -7.05 -5.98
C VAL A 44 5.49 -6.09 -6.36
N TRP A 45 5.76 -4.79 -6.31
CA TRP A 45 4.80 -3.73 -6.60
C TRP A 45 5.26 -2.89 -7.77
N TYR A 46 4.31 -2.44 -8.60
CA TYR A 46 4.61 -1.59 -9.75
C TYR A 46 3.54 -0.51 -9.94
N VAL A 47 3.94 0.57 -10.59
CA VAL A 47 3.03 1.64 -11.04
C VAL A 47 2.31 1.19 -12.33
N PRO A 48 0.97 1.06 -12.32
CA PRO A 48 0.21 0.69 -13.52
C PRO A 48 0.06 1.86 -14.49
N THR A 49 -0.35 1.58 -15.74
CA THR A 49 -0.44 2.58 -16.84
C THR A 49 -1.16 3.87 -16.47
N ALA A 50 -2.29 3.77 -15.75
CA ALA A 50 -3.12 4.93 -15.38
C ALA A 50 -2.44 5.88 -14.39
N ASN A 51 -1.34 5.44 -13.77
CA ASN A 51 -0.64 6.15 -12.71
C ASN A 51 0.79 6.52 -13.09
N LEU A 52 1.18 6.44 -14.37
CA LEU A 52 2.55 6.75 -14.78
C LEU A 52 2.90 8.24 -14.74
N LEU A 53 1.91 9.14 -14.72
CA LEU A 53 2.17 10.58 -14.76
C LEU A 53 2.82 11.05 -13.45
N ALA A 54 4.04 11.55 -13.56
CA ALA A 54 4.73 12.30 -12.54
C ALA A 54 4.93 13.75 -13.01
N ILE A 55 5.16 14.66 -12.07
CA ILE A 55 5.34 16.09 -12.34
C ILE A 55 6.71 16.52 -11.83
N MET A 56 7.52 17.06 -12.73
CA MET A 56 8.78 17.70 -12.40
C MET A 56 8.59 19.22 -12.35
N THR A 57 9.12 19.82 -11.29
CA THR A 57 9.16 21.27 -11.05
C THR A 57 10.55 21.69 -10.60
N SER A 58 10.92 22.95 -10.79
CA SER A 58 12.17 23.50 -10.28
C SER A 58 11.91 24.84 -9.58
N ALA A 59 12.66 25.13 -8.53
CA ALA A 59 12.61 26.44 -7.88
C ALA A 59 13.06 27.58 -8.83
N ASP A 60 13.97 27.27 -9.75
CA ASP A 60 14.58 28.24 -10.67
C ASP A 60 13.83 28.37 -12.00
N ASN A 61 12.88 27.45 -12.26
CA ASN A 61 12.12 27.43 -13.50
C ASN A 61 10.63 27.13 -13.24
N PRO A 62 9.71 28.05 -13.56
CA PRO A 62 8.28 27.87 -13.32
C PRO A 62 7.63 26.82 -14.23
N ALA A 63 8.37 26.25 -15.19
CA ALA A 63 7.85 25.20 -16.07
C ALA A 63 7.48 23.95 -15.27
N VAL A 64 6.25 23.47 -15.49
CA VAL A 64 5.76 22.20 -14.99
C VAL A 64 5.94 21.16 -16.09
N ILE A 65 6.83 20.20 -15.87
CA ILE A 65 7.22 19.21 -16.89
C ILE A 65 6.59 17.86 -16.55
N PRO A 66 5.67 17.33 -17.37
CA PRO A 66 5.13 16.00 -17.14
C PRO A 66 6.16 14.94 -17.49
N LEU A 67 6.30 13.93 -16.65
CA LEU A 67 7.15 12.77 -16.88
C LEU A 67 6.31 11.49 -16.83
N ARG A 68 6.82 10.41 -17.43
CA ARG A 68 6.40 9.07 -17.07
C ARG A 68 7.38 8.50 -16.06
N ASP A 69 6.89 8.17 -14.88
CA ASP A 69 7.64 7.49 -13.84
C ASP A 69 7.22 6.02 -13.79
N GLN A 70 8.13 5.13 -14.19
CA GLN A 70 8.02 3.72 -13.87
C GLN A 70 8.81 3.40 -12.60
N THR A 71 8.06 3.25 -11.51
CA THR A 71 8.60 2.77 -10.24
C THR A 71 8.20 1.31 -9.98
N VAL A 72 9.16 0.52 -9.48
CA VAL A 72 8.96 -0.86 -9.03
C VAL A 72 9.60 -1.07 -7.65
N TYR A 73 8.88 -1.72 -6.74
CA TYR A 73 9.37 -2.14 -5.43
C TYR A 73 9.40 -3.65 -5.33
N VAL A 74 10.36 -4.16 -4.55
CA VAL A 74 10.26 -5.50 -3.96
C VAL A 74 10.44 -5.36 -2.46
N ILE A 75 9.52 -5.98 -1.72
CA ILE A 75 9.55 -6.01 -0.27
C ILE A 75 10.21 -7.32 0.15
N ASP A 76 11.39 -7.22 0.72
CA ASP A 76 12.22 -8.35 1.13
C ASP A 76 11.89 -8.88 2.51
N GLY A 77 11.41 -8.02 3.40
CA GLY A 77 11.08 -8.43 4.76
C GLY A 77 10.07 -7.53 5.42
N TYR A 78 9.46 -8.07 6.48
CA TYR A 78 8.45 -7.41 7.28
C TYR A 78 8.60 -7.76 8.76
N ARG A 79 8.43 -6.78 9.65
CA ARG A 79 8.33 -7.00 11.09
C ARG A 79 7.57 -5.87 11.78
N ASP A 80 6.53 -6.21 12.53
CA ASP A 80 5.82 -5.30 13.45
C ASP A 80 5.41 -3.94 12.86
N GLY A 81 4.94 -3.92 11.62
CA GLY A 81 4.54 -2.68 10.95
C GLY A 81 5.66 -2.03 10.14
N TYR A 82 6.88 -2.57 10.14
CA TYR A 82 7.98 -2.10 9.30
C TYR A 82 8.26 -3.09 8.17
N PHE A 83 8.64 -2.57 7.02
CA PHE A 83 9.04 -3.36 5.87
C PHE A 83 10.25 -2.74 5.18
N TRP A 84 11.01 -3.55 4.47
CA TRP A 84 12.21 -3.10 3.77
C TRP A 84 12.41 -3.88 2.48
N GLY A 85 13.24 -3.34 1.60
CA GLY A 85 13.65 -4.01 0.38
C GLY A 85 14.35 -3.07 -0.58
N VAL A 86 14.04 -3.20 -1.86
CA VAL A 86 14.70 -2.44 -2.93
C VAL A 86 13.67 -1.85 -3.89
N SER A 87 14.01 -0.70 -4.47
CA SER A 87 13.27 -0.12 -5.59
C SER A 87 14.18 0.18 -6.78
N ARG A 88 13.56 0.23 -7.96
CA ARG A 88 14.16 0.82 -9.14
C ARG A 88 13.17 1.76 -9.79
N VAL A 89 13.66 2.92 -10.20
CA VAL A 89 12.87 4.00 -10.80
C VAL A 89 13.50 4.36 -12.14
N GLN A 90 12.67 4.61 -13.15
CA GLN A 90 13.12 5.15 -14.43
C GLN A 90 12.11 6.16 -14.95
N PHE A 91 12.61 7.36 -15.23
CA PHE A 91 11.84 8.45 -15.81
C PHE A 91 11.93 8.41 -17.33
N ALA A 92 10.86 8.81 -18.01
CA ALA A 92 10.87 9.08 -19.43
C ALA A 92 10.25 10.45 -19.70
N ALA A 93 10.98 11.27 -20.44
CA ALA A 93 10.60 12.63 -20.81
C ALA A 93 9.37 12.66 -21.76
N PRO A 94 8.70 13.82 -21.89
CA PRO A 94 7.73 14.04 -22.96
C PRO A 94 8.29 13.67 -24.34
N GLY A 95 7.50 13.00 -25.15
CA GLY A 95 7.90 12.56 -26.50
C GLY A 95 8.74 11.28 -26.55
N ALA A 96 9.25 10.77 -25.42
CA ALA A 96 9.94 9.47 -25.39
C ALA A 96 9.00 8.31 -25.79
N PRO A 97 9.51 7.23 -26.39
CA PRO A 97 8.71 6.06 -26.78
C PRO A 97 7.86 5.52 -25.65
N ARG A 98 6.68 4.96 -25.96
CA ARG A 98 5.73 4.43 -24.96
C ARG A 98 6.38 3.49 -23.95
N ARG A 99 7.32 2.66 -24.41
CA ARG A 99 8.21 1.86 -23.55
C ARG A 99 9.66 2.09 -23.93
N VAL A 100 10.50 2.40 -22.94
CA VAL A 100 11.95 2.55 -23.09
C VAL A 100 12.69 1.25 -22.72
N ALA A 101 13.98 1.13 -23.03
CA ALA A 101 14.77 -0.01 -22.58
C ALA A 101 14.98 0.08 -21.05
N PRO A 102 15.16 -1.06 -20.35
CA PRO A 102 15.30 -1.09 -18.89
C PRO A 102 16.56 -0.41 -18.33
N ASP A 103 17.51 -0.05 -19.18
CA ASP A 103 18.78 0.56 -18.81
C ASP A 103 19.03 1.90 -19.56
N ASP A 104 18.00 2.44 -20.25
CA ASP A 104 18.06 3.78 -20.85
C ASP A 104 17.96 4.87 -19.76
N ASP A 105 18.60 6.03 -19.97
CA ASP A 105 18.45 7.23 -19.12
C ASP A 105 18.79 7.03 -17.62
N ASP A 106 19.77 6.17 -17.31
CA ASP A 106 20.34 5.92 -15.97
C ASP A 106 19.29 5.69 -14.85
N PRO A 107 18.58 4.55 -14.84
CA PRO A 107 17.57 4.25 -13.83
C PRO A 107 18.17 4.11 -12.42
N THR A 108 17.56 4.77 -11.45
CA THR A 108 18.03 4.81 -10.06
C THR A 108 17.62 3.57 -9.27
N CYS A 109 18.58 2.96 -8.60
CA CYS A 109 18.36 1.89 -7.62
C CYS A 109 18.35 2.47 -6.20
N ASN A 110 17.37 2.09 -5.38
CA ASN A 110 17.29 2.54 -3.99
C ASN A 110 17.09 1.41 -2.99
N ARG A 111 17.59 1.61 -1.77
CA ARG A 111 17.16 0.89 -0.57
C ARG A 111 15.85 1.48 -0.11
N LEU A 112 14.87 0.63 0.17
CA LEU A 112 13.55 1.01 0.66
C LEU A 112 13.42 0.61 2.13
N VAL A 113 12.97 1.55 2.96
CA VAL A 113 12.42 1.28 4.30
C VAL A 113 11.07 1.95 4.40
N GLY A 114 10.07 1.24 4.93
CA GLY A 114 8.76 1.82 5.16
C GLY A 114 8.11 1.31 6.43
N SER A 115 7.06 2.01 6.85
CA SER A 115 6.16 1.61 7.92
C SER A 115 4.71 1.60 7.44
N VAL A 116 3.90 0.74 8.05
CA VAL A 116 2.47 0.59 7.84
C VAL A 116 1.77 0.46 9.19
N THR A 117 0.84 1.37 9.48
CA THR A 117 0.01 1.28 10.69
C THR A 117 -1.04 0.17 10.54
N PRO A 118 -1.67 -0.31 11.62
CA PRO A 118 -2.75 -1.27 11.50
C PRO A 118 -3.91 -0.80 10.61
N GLU A 119 -4.17 0.51 10.54
CA GLU A 119 -5.20 1.11 9.68
C GLU A 119 -4.77 1.15 8.21
N GLY A 120 -3.47 0.98 7.95
CA GLY A 120 -2.87 0.96 6.61
C GLY A 120 -2.22 2.27 6.20
N THR A 121 -1.98 3.22 7.10
CA THR A 121 -1.22 4.44 6.78
C THR A 121 0.23 4.09 6.51
N LEU A 122 0.80 4.62 5.43
CA LEU A 122 2.14 4.31 4.92
C LEU A 122 3.07 5.51 5.07
N ASN A 123 4.31 5.25 5.47
CA ASN A 123 5.44 6.19 5.37
C ASN A 123 6.65 5.44 4.82
N LEU A 124 7.25 5.94 3.73
CA LEU A 124 8.35 5.31 3.01
C LEU A 124 9.52 6.28 2.87
N SER A 125 10.73 5.75 3.01
CA SER A 125 11.96 6.46 2.70
C SER A 125 12.84 5.60 1.80
N PHE A 126 13.45 6.27 0.82
CA PHE A 126 14.37 5.64 -0.11
C PHE A 126 15.74 6.32 -0.04
N ALA A 127 16.78 5.52 -0.05
CA ALA A 127 18.16 5.97 -0.14
C ALA A 127 18.78 5.36 -1.39
N ALA A 128 19.41 6.20 -2.22
CA ALA A 128 20.12 5.74 -3.40
C ALA A 128 21.17 4.69 -3.01
N MET A 129 21.35 3.69 -3.87
CA MET A 129 22.31 2.59 -3.65
C MET A 129 23.71 2.90 -4.18
N ASP A 130 23.83 3.88 -5.06
CA ASP A 130 25.11 4.40 -5.49
C ASP A 130 25.64 5.44 -4.48
N ASP A 131 26.95 5.60 -4.45
CA ASP A 131 27.67 6.45 -3.49
C ASP A 131 27.55 7.96 -3.82
N THR A 132 26.48 8.33 -4.53
CA THR A 132 26.17 9.72 -4.83
C THR A 132 25.22 10.23 -3.76
N ASP A 133 25.42 11.47 -3.29
CA ASP A 133 24.46 12.21 -2.46
C ASP A 133 23.22 12.57 -3.29
N ARG A 134 22.56 11.56 -3.86
CA ARG A 134 21.29 11.70 -4.57
C ARG A 134 20.19 12.04 -3.57
N GLU A 135 19.28 12.87 -4.05
CA GLU A 135 18.22 13.46 -3.24
C GLU A 135 17.34 12.37 -2.62
N ARG A 136 17.04 12.53 -1.32
CA ARG A 136 16.25 11.55 -0.56
C ARG A 136 14.83 11.53 -1.08
N VAL A 137 14.34 10.35 -1.46
CA VAL A 137 12.91 10.18 -1.79
C VAL A 137 12.13 9.88 -0.52
N THR A 138 11.01 10.57 -0.32
CA THR A 138 10.05 10.27 0.75
C THR A 138 8.65 10.08 0.21
N GLY A 139 7.92 9.16 0.83
CA GLY A 139 6.60 8.74 0.40
C GLY A 139 5.63 8.69 1.57
N VAL A 140 4.44 9.21 1.35
CA VAL A 140 3.34 9.12 2.31
C VAL A 140 2.10 8.57 1.62
N GLY A 141 1.30 7.80 2.33
CA GLY A 141 0.15 7.20 1.69
C GLY A 141 -0.69 6.29 2.56
N THR A 142 -1.46 5.42 1.92
CA THR A 142 -2.33 4.46 2.60
C THR A 142 -2.60 3.22 1.75
N MET A 143 -2.81 2.09 2.41
CA MET A 143 -3.29 0.86 1.80
C MET A 143 -4.79 0.97 1.51
N ARG A 144 -5.18 0.89 0.24
CA ARG A 144 -6.59 0.93 -0.20
C ARG A 144 -7.00 -0.30 -0.97
N ARG A 145 -8.26 -0.71 -0.85
CA ARG A 145 -8.87 -1.68 -1.77
C ARG A 145 -9.27 -0.99 -3.06
N ARG A 146 -8.78 -1.51 -4.20
CA ARG A 146 -9.15 -1.05 -5.55
C ARG A 146 -9.36 -2.29 -6.42
N GLY A 147 -10.57 -2.46 -6.97
CA GLY A 147 -10.90 -3.61 -7.82
C GLY A 147 -10.70 -4.97 -7.12
N GLY A 148 -11.05 -5.06 -5.83
CA GLY A 148 -10.89 -6.29 -5.03
C GLY A 148 -9.47 -6.57 -4.51
N ALA A 149 -8.45 -5.90 -5.04
CA ALA A 149 -7.05 -6.06 -4.61
C ALA A 149 -6.59 -4.90 -3.70
N TRP A 150 -5.56 -5.14 -2.90
CA TRP A 150 -4.86 -4.07 -2.20
C TRP A 150 -4.00 -3.26 -3.17
N ALA A 151 -4.00 -1.95 -2.99
CA ALA A 151 -3.16 -0.98 -3.68
C ALA A 151 -2.46 -0.09 -2.64
N MET A 152 -1.19 0.25 -2.89
CA MET A 152 -0.52 1.31 -2.15
C MET A 152 -0.83 2.63 -2.83
N GLU A 153 -1.71 3.43 -2.24
CA GLU A 153 -1.93 4.81 -2.65
C GLU A 153 -0.81 5.65 -2.05
N LEU A 154 0.12 6.11 -2.88
CA LEU A 154 1.31 6.83 -2.44
C LEU A 154 1.42 8.17 -3.18
N GLN A 155 1.82 9.19 -2.44
CA GLN A 155 2.44 10.39 -2.96
C GLN A 155 3.93 10.30 -2.65
N MET A 156 4.74 10.38 -3.69
CA MET A 156 6.20 10.38 -3.62
C MET A 156 6.73 11.75 -3.99
N THR A 157 7.74 12.23 -3.26
CA THR A 157 8.49 13.42 -3.64
C THR A 157 9.98 13.11 -3.55
N THR A 158 10.69 13.42 -4.64
CA THR A 158 12.15 13.37 -4.76
C THR A 158 12.66 14.76 -5.04
N GLY A 159 13.80 15.13 -4.47
CA GLY A 159 14.55 16.29 -4.94
C GLY A 159 14.62 17.48 -3.99
N ASP A 160 15.64 18.31 -4.17
CA ASP A 160 15.82 19.55 -3.42
C ASP A 160 15.41 20.76 -4.29
N THR A 161 16.23 21.10 -5.29
CA THR A 161 15.98 22.25 -6.20
C THR A 161 15.11 21.86 -7.39
N VAL A 162 15.30 20.64 -7.92
CA VAL A 162 14.42 20.03 -8.92
C VAL A 162 13.64 18.95 -8.22
N GLN A 163 12.33 19.12 -8.13
CA GLN A 163 11.45 18.19 -7.44
C GLN A 163 10.63 17.39 -8.43
N VAL A 164 10.58 16.07 -8.23
CA VAL A 164 9.65 15.18 -8.91
C VAL A 164 8.62 14.72 -7.90
N THR A 165 7.35 15.05 -8.16
CA THR A 165 6.21 14.53 -7.38
C THR A 165 5.41 13.53 -8.20
N HIS A 166 5.11 12.39 -7.59
CA HIS A 166 4.40 11.30 -8.24
C HIS A 166 3.29 10.75 -7.35
N TRP A 167 2.07 10.68 -7.88
CA TRP A 167 0.94 10.02 -7.22
C TRP A 167 0.61 8.72 -7.93
N ALA A 168 0.62 7.62 -7.19
CA ALA A 168 0.32 6.32 -7.75
C ALA A 168 -0.50 5.42 -6.83
N TYR A 169 -1.41 4.66 -7.45
CA TYR A 169 -1.97 3.45 -6.85
C TYR A 169 -1.15 2.26 -7.32
N MET A 170 -0.05 1.97 -6.62
CA MET A 170 0.79 0.82 -6.99
C MET A 170 0.02 -0.48 -6.75
N ARG A 171 0.27 -1.45 -7.62
CA ARG A 171 -0.36 -2.78 -7.57
C ARG A 171 0.69 -3.85 -7.34
N ALA A 172 0.33 -4.87 -6.57
CA ALA A 172 1.13 -6.08 -6.48
C ALA A 172 1.10 -6.83 -7.83
N CYS A 173 2.24 -7.33 -8.28
CA CYS A 173 2.27 -8.31 -9.36
C CYS A 173 1.65 -9.63 -8.87
N PRO A 174 0.75 -10.27 -9.64
CA PRO A 174 0.16 -11.55 -9.25
C PRO A 174 1.13 -12.76 -9.22
N SER A 175 2.24 -12.69 -9.96
CA SER A 175 3.14 -13.84 -10.20
C SER A 175 4.60 -13.48 -9.93
N ASP A 176 5.06 -13.56 -8.68
CA ASP A 176 6.46 -13.31 -8.26
C ASP A 176 7.21 -12.23 -9.09
N GLY A 177 6.55 -11.10 -9.34
CA GLY A 177 7.08 -9.99 -10.15
C GLY A 177 7.16 -10.16 -11.69
N GLY A 178 6.70 -11.27 -12.27
CA GLY A 178 6.67 -11.52 -13.72
C GLY A 178 5.67 -10.68 -14.53
N CYS A 179 5.02 -9.69 -13.92
CA CYS A 179 4.06 -8.85 -14.63
C CYS A 179 4.77 -7.81 -15.53
N PRO A 180 4.27 -7.55 -16.76
CA PRO A 180 4.93 -6.65 -17.71
C PRO A 180 4.78 -5.19 -17.27
N LEU A 181 5.87 -4.42 -17.39
CA LEU A 181 5.84 -3.00 -17.05
C LEU A 181 5.23 -2.16 -18.18
N PRO A 182 4.35 -1.20 -17.86
CA PRO A 182 3.67 -0.41 -18.88
C PRO A 182 4.56 0.61 -19.59
N ALA A 183 5.62 1.11 -18.94
CA ALA A 183 6.56 2.08 -19.52
C ALA A 183 7.98 1.53 -19.78
N ILE A 184 8.28 0.30 -19.38
CA ILE A 184 9.61 -0.32 -19.55
C ILE A 184 9.49 -1.64 -20.31
N ARG A 185 10.45 -1.93 -21.21
CA ARG A 185 10.52 -3.21 -21.95
C ARG A 185 11.08 -4.35 -21.08
N ALA A 186 10.48 -4.58 -19.92
CA ALA A 186 10.84 -5.65 -18.98
C ALA A 186 9.64 -6.06 -18.11
N THR A 187 9.77 -7.18 -17.40
CA THR A 187 8.89 -7.51 -16.26
C THR A 187 9.34 -6.78 -15.00
N ALA A 188 8.45 -6.58 -14.03
CA ALA A 188 8.77 -5.90 -12.77
C ALA A 188 9.97 -6.52 -12.05
N ARG A 189 10.00 -7.85 -11.89
CA ARG A 189 11.10 -8.60 -11.25
C ARG A 189 12.44 -8.37 -11.96
N ALA A 190 12.47 -8.62 -13.27
CA ALA A 190 13.68 -8.47 -14.08
C ALA A 190 14.24 -7.04 -14.05
N PHE A 191 13.36 -6.03 -14.04
CA PHE A 191 13.77 -4.63 -13.99
C PHE A 191 14.49 -4.29 -12.67
N VAL A 192 13.93 -4.67 -11.53
CA VAL A 192 14.46 -4.30 -10.21
C VAL A 192 15.60 -5.22 -9.73
N ASP A 193 15.70 -6.45 -10.22
CA ASP A 193 16.75 -7.39 -9.80
C ASP A 193 18.18 -7.01 -10.19
N VAL A 194 18.33 -6.10 -11.15
CA VAL A 194 19.63 -5.49 -11.46
C VAL A 194 20.21 -4.81 -10.21
N CYS A 195 19.39 -4.11 -9.42
CA CYS A 195 19.83 -3.43 -8.19
C CYS A 195 20.39 -4.37 -7.11
N ARG A 196 19.96 -5.65 -7.12
CA ARG A 196 20.40 -6.66 -6.16
C ARG A 196 21.70 -7.36 -6.55
N ARG A 197 22.01 -7.36 -7.84
CA ARG A 197 23.23 -7.98 -8.37
C ARG A 197 24.44 -7.06 -8.18
N SER A 198 24.25 -5.76 -8.27
CA SER A 198 25.32 -4.77 -8.09
C SER A 198 25.78 -4.59 -6.64
N ASN A 199 24.98 -4.99 -5.64
CA ASN A 199 25.31 -4.90 -4.20
C ASN A 199 26.07 -6.13 -3.63
N ARG A 200 26.49 -7.07 -4.49
CA ARG A 200 27.22 -8.30 -4.08
C ARG A 200 28.70 -8.31 -4.49
N GLN A 201 29.23 -7.17 -4.92
CA GLN A 201 30.67 -6.94 -5.13
C GLN A 201 31.19 -6.04 -4.02
#